data_AF-A0A7C1ZYD1-F1
#
_entry.id   AF-A0A7C1ZYD1-F1
#
_cell.length_a   1.000
_cell.length_b   1.000
_cell.length_c   1.000
_cell.angle_alpha   90.00
_cell.angle_beta   90.00
_cell.angle_gamma   90.00
#
_symmetry.space_group_name_H-M   'P 1'
#
loop_
_entity.id
_entity.type
_entity.pdbx_description
1 polymer ?
#
loop_
_entity_poly.entity_id
_entity_poly.type
_entity_poly.pdbx_seq_one_letter_code
_entity_poly.pdbx_strand_id
1 'polypeptide(L)'
;PVEKIKDALPHVDLVLVMSVNPGFSGQKFIPDVVPKIEWLKKQINRFGYNILLEVDGGVNKETGKIVKQAGADVLVAGNFVFKNEDYEQAIKYLLHE
;
A
#
# COMPACT_ATOMS: atom_id res chain seq x y z
N PRO A 1 -1.41 -0.30 -16.96
CA PRO A 1 -2.55 0.46 -16.42
C PRO A 1 -3.34 -0.40 -15.43
N VAL A 2 -3.91 0.20 -14.40
CA VAL A 2 -4.61 -0.52 -13.32
C VAL A 2 -5.96 -1.08 -13.76
N GLU A 3 -6.56 -0.47 -14.76
CA GLU A 3 -7.83 -0.86 -15.34
C GLU A 3 -7.78 -2.24 -15.99
N LYS A 4 -6.57 -2.72 -16.34
CA LYS A 4 -6.38 -4.04 -16.95
C LYS A 4 -6.64 -5.21 -16.00
N ILE A 5 -6.66 -4.97 -14.68
CA ILE A 5 -6.87 -6.04 -13.70
C ILE A 5 -8.34 -6.16 -13.25
N LYS A 6 -9.26 -5.38 -13.81
CA LYS A 6 -10.70 -5.39 -13.44
C LYS A 6 -11.30 -6.79 -13.44
N ASP A 7 -11.04 -7.56 -14.50
CA ASP A 7 -11.61 -8.88 -14.68
C ASP A 7 -11.01 -9.91 -13.71
N ALA A 8 -9.85 -9.61 -13.11
CA ALA A 8 -9.23 -10.43 -12.09
C ALA A 8 -9.75 -10.11 -10.67
N LEU A 9 -10.32 -8.92 -10.43
CA LEU A 9 -10.78 -8.53 -9.09
C LEU A 9 -11.73 -9.54 -8.43
N PRO A 10 -12.71 -10.16 -9.12
CA PRO A 10 -13.60 -11.14 -8.49
C PRO A 10 -12.92 -12.46 -8.07
N HIS A 11 -11.64 -12.66 -8.43
CA HIS A 11 -10.93 -13.93 -8.31
C HIS A 11 -9.72 -13.87 -7.38
N VAL A 12 -9.53 -12.76 -6.66
CA VAL A 12 -8.38 -12.54 -5.79
C VAL A 12 -8.83 -12.03 -4.43
N ASP A 13 -8.08 -12.35 -3.40
CA ASP A 13 -8.30 -11.86 -2.03
C ASP A 13 -7.42 -10.65 -1.69
N LEU A 14 -6.38 -10.40 -2.49
CA LEU A 14 -5.37 -9.37 -2.27
C LEU A 14 -4.97 -8.72 -3.60
N VAL A 15 -4.85 -7.40 -3.60
CA VAL A 15 -4.22 -6.64 -4.68
C VAL A 15 -3.05 -5.86 -4.11
N LEU A 16 -1.84 -6.15 -4.61
CA LEU A 16 -0.60 -5.47 -4.23
C LEU A 16 -0.31 -4.34 -5.22
N VAL A 17 -0.11 -3.13 -4.70
CA VAL A 17 0.36 -1.96 -5.45
C VAL A 17 1.81 -1.65 -5.06
N MET A 18 2.73 -1.85 -6.00
CA MET A 18 4.10 -1.39 -5.85
C MET A 18 4.13 0.14 -5.88
N SER A 19 4.70 0.75 -4.84
CA SER A 19 4.97 2.19 -4.73
C SER A 19 6.43 2.55 -4.94
N VAL A 20 7.21 1.61 -5.46
CA VAL A 20 8.59 1.74 -5.96
C VAL A 20 8.74 0.88 -7.21
N ASN A 21 9.86 1.01 -7.93
CA ASN A 21 10.18 0.02 -8.95
C ASN A 21 10.59 -1.30 -8.29
N PRO A 22 10.12 -2.45 -8.77
CA PRO A 22 10.50 -3.75 -8.20
C PRO A 22 12.01 -3.99 -8.33
N GLY A 23 12.58 -4.68 -7.34
CA GLY A 23 13.97 -5.14 -7.36
C GLY A 23 14.68 -5.00 -6.02
N PHE A 24 14.79 -3.77 -5.49
CA PHE A 24 15.66 -3.49 -4.34
C PHE A 24 14.95 -2.79 -3.18
N SER A 25 15.42 -3.02 -1.95
CA SER A 25 14.97 -2.34 -0.73
C SER A 25 15.53 -0.91 -0.62
N GLY A 26 14.85 -0.04 0.13
CA GLY A 26 15.31 1.33 0.41
C GLY A 26 15.08 2.35 -0.71
N GLN A 27 14.33 1.98 -1.75
CA GLN A 27 13.93 2.89 -2.82
C GLN A 27 12.92 3.93 -2.32
N LYS A 28 12.92 5.10 -2.97
CA LYS A 28 12.01 6.20 -2.65
C LYS A 28 10.60 5.92 -3.18
N PHE A 29 9.60 6.24 -2.36
CA PHE A 29 8.19 6.21 -2.71
C PHE A 29 7.90 7.01 -4.00
N ILE A 30 7.05 6.47 -4.86
CA ILE A 30 6.59 7.08 -6.11
C ILE A 30 5.18 7.64 -5.89
N PRO A 31 4.98 8.97 -5.77
CA PRO A 31 3.68 9.56 -5.46
C PRO A 31 2.58 9.29 -6.50
N ASP A 32 2.97 9.11 -7.75
CA ASP A 32 2.05 8.88 -8.88
C ASP A 32 1.27 7.57 -8.78
N VAL A 33 1.59 6.71 -7.81
CA VAL A 33 0.83 5.49 -7.51
C VAL A 33 -0.42 5.77 -6.67
N VAL A 34 -0.53 6.93 -6.01
CA VAL A 34 -1.68 7.26 -5.15
C VAL A 34 -3.02 7.22 -5.90
N PRO A 35 -3.16 7.83 -7.10
CA PRO A 35 -4.39 7.71 -7.88
C PRO A 35 -4.77 6.26 -8.23
N LYS A 36 -3.78 5.37 -8.33
CA LYS A 36 -4.00 3.94 -8.58
C LYS A 36 -4.67 3.26 -7.39
N ILE A 37 -4.21 3.58 -6.17
CA ILE A 37 -4.74 3.05 -4.91
C ILE A 37 -6.19 3.52 -4.74
N GLU A 38 -6.45 4.82 -4.91
CA GLU A 38 -7.81 5.39 -4.82
C GLU A 38 -8.76 4.76 -5.83
N TRP A 39 -8.29 4.58 -7.07
CA TRP A 39 -9.07 3.95 -8.12
C TRP A 39 -9.42 2.49 -7.78
N LEU A 40 -8.47 1.72 -7.25
CA LEU A 40 -8.69 0.33 -6.82
C LEU A 40 -9.67 0.27 -5.66
N LYS A 41 -9.47 1.09 -4.62
CA LYS A 41 -10.39 1.14 -3.48
C LYS A 41 -11.82 1.46 -3.92
N LYS A 42 -11.96 2.39 -4.88
CA LYS A 42 -13.27 2.70 -5.48
C LYS A 42 -13.90 1.50 -6.18
N GLN A 43 -13.13 0.70 -6.93
CA GLN A 43 -13.68 -0.51 -7.57
C GLN A 43 -14.06 -1.58 -6.53
N ILE A 44 -13.16 -1.85 -5.59
CA ILE A 44 -13.38 -2.83 -4.50
C ILE A 44 -14.69 -2.50 -3.76
N ASN A 45 -14.85 -1.24 -3.33
CA ASN A 45 -16.05 -0.80 -2.62
C ASN A 45 -17.30 -0.82 -3.51
N ARG A 46 -17.18 -0.39 -4.78
CA ARG A 46 -18.31 -0.30 -5.72
C ARG A 46 -18.96 -1.66 -5.96
N PHE A 47 -18.17 -2.72 -6.05
CA PHE A 47 -18.65 -4.07 -6.33
C PHE A 47 -18.77 -4.93 -5.07
N GLY A 48 -18.45 -4.38 -3.89
CA GLY A 48 -18.54 -5.10 -2.63
C GLY A 48 -17.57 -6.27 -2.51
N TYR A 49 -16.39 -6.17 -3.14
CA TYR A 49 -15.39 -7.24 -3.06
C TYR A 49 -14.72 -7.24 -1.69
N ASN A 50 -14.46 -8.43 -1.15
CA ASN A 50 -13.67 -8.62 0.06
C ASN A 50 -12.18 -8.78 -0.31
N ILE A 51 -11.57 -7.68 -0.74
CA ILE A 51 -10.17 -7.64 -1.20
C ILE A 51 -9.37 -6.74 -0.27
N LEU A 52 -8.24 -7.23 0.20
CA LEU A 52 -7.23 -6.41 0.85
C LEU A 52 -6.43 -5.64 -0.20
N LEU A 53 -6.32 -4.32 -0.03
CA LEU A 53 -5.46 -3.48 -0.87
C LEU A 53 -4.13 -3.24 -0.14
N GLU A 54 -3.06 -3.85 -0.63
CA GLU A 54 -1.71 -3.74 -0.07
C GLU A 54 -0.86 -2.74 -0.85
N VAL A 55 0.01 -2.01 -0.13
CA VAL A 55 1.02 -1.14 -0.73
C VAL A 55 2.41 -1.56 -0.30
N ASP A 56 3.28 -1.81 -1.29
CA ASP A 56 4.64 -2.29 -1.09
C ASP A 56 5.69 -1.33 -1.68
N GLY A 57 6.61 -0.92 -0.79
CA GLY A 57 7.83 -0.20 -1.13
C GLY A 57 7.82 1.27 -0.74
N GLY A 58 8.90 1.73 -0.11
CA GLY A 58 9.03 3.14 0.29
C GLY A 58 8.03 3.59 1.36
N VAL A 59 7.42 2.64 2.10
CA VAL A 59 6.48 2.93 3.19
C VAL A 59 7.22 3.33 4.45
N ASN A 60 6.85 4.49 5.02
CA ASN A 60 7.35 5.06 6.27
C ASN A 60 6.23 5.82 7.00
N LYS A 61 6.56 6.61 8.04
CA LYS A 61 5.60 7.43 8.79
C LYS A 61 4.76 8.35 7.89
N GLU A 62 5.40 9.07 6.97
CA GLU A 62 4.73 10.03 6.10
C GLU A 62 3.95 9.32 4.98
N THR A 63 4.59 8.42 4.25
CA THR A 63 4.00 7.75 3.09
C THR A 63 2.95 6.73 3.49
N GLY A 64 3.11 6.07 4.65
CA GLY A 64 2.10 5.22 5.27
C GLY A 64 0.79 5.97 5.51
N LYS A 65 0.86 7.23 5.96
CA LYS A 65 -0.32 8.10 6.10
C LYS A 65 -1.01 8.33 4.76
N ILE A 66 -0.23 8.68 3.74
CA ILE A 66 -0.73 9.01 2.40
C ILE A 66 -1.48 7.81 1.82
N VAL A 67 -0.89 6.62 1.85
CA VAL A 67 -1.48 5.45 1.22
C VAL A 67 -2.66 4.89 2.03
N LYS A 68 -2.63 5.01 3.36
CA LYS A 68 -3.78 4.72 4.22
C LYS A 68 -4.97 5.62 3.87
N GLN A 69 -4.73 6.92 3.71
CA GLN A 69 -5.77 7.88 3.26
C GLN A 69 -6.30 7.56 1.86
N ALA A 70 -5.44 7.08 0.96
CA ALA A 70 -5.82 6.65 -0.38
C ALA A 70 -6.64 5.34 -0.40
N GLY A 71 -6.66 4.59 0.72
CA GLY A 71 -7.50 3.41 0.89
C GLY A 71 -6.74 2.08 1.02
N ALA A 72 -5.43 2.10 1.26
CA ALA A 72 -4.68 0.88 1.57
C ALA A 72 -5.14 0.26 2.89
N ASP A 73 -5.30 -1.07 2.88
CA ASP A 73 -5.66 -1.90 4.03
C ASP A 73 -4.41 -2.52 4.67
N VAL A 74 -3.35 -2.76 3.88
CA VAL A 74 -2.10 -3.39 4.32
C VAL A 74 -0.88 -2.57 3.87
N LEU A 75 0.11 -2.45 4.75
CA LEU A 75 1.35 -1.67 4.54
C LEU A 75 2.58 -2.59 4.65
N VAL A 76 3.40 -2.67 3.60
CA VAL A 76 4.69 -3.39 3.65
C VAL A 76 5.82 -2.39 3.94
N ALA A 77 6.36 -2.44 5.16
CA ALA A 77 7.30 -1.45 5.68
C ALA A 77 8.62 -2.05 6.22
N GLY A 78 9.26 -2.93 5.44
CA GLY A 78 10.48 -3.63 5.89
C GLY A 78 11.63 -2.69 6.27
N ASN A 79 12.12 -1.86 5.33
CA ASN A 79 13.28 -0.99 5.59
C ASN A 79 13.03 0.01 6.73
N PHE A 80 11.80 0.51 6.84
CA PHE A 80 11.45 1.49 7.86
C PHE A 80 11.44 0.85 9.26
N VAL A 81 10.78 -0.30 9.44
CA VAL A 81 10.73 -0.98 10.74
C VAL A 81 12.12 -1.45 11.18
N PHE A 82 12.83 -2.20 10.32
CA PHE A 82 14.08 -2.87 10.73
C PHE A 82 15.30 -1.96 10.87
N LYS A 83 15.21 -0.68 10.48
CA LYS A 83 16.26 0.32 10.73
C LYS A 83 16.07 1.13 12.01
N ASN A 84 14.89 1.06 12.63
CA ASN A 84 14.67 1.69 13.93
C ASN A 84 15.12 0.73 15.03
N GLU A 85 15.70 1.25 16.11
CA GLU A 85 16.06 0.44 17.28
C GLU A 85 14.81 -0.03 18.05
N ASP A 86 13.75 0.79 18.04
CA ASP A 86 12.46 0.51 18.64
C ASP A 86 11.44 0.14 17.55
N TYR A 87 11.20 -1.16 17.38
CA TYR A 87 10.23 -1.68 16.41
C TYR A 87 8.79 -1.35 16.78
N GLU A 88 8.45 -1.33 18.07
CA GLU A 88 7.10 -1.03 18.53
C GLU A 88 6.75 0.42 18.16
N GLN A 89 7.65 1.35 18.44
CA GLN A 89 7.46 2.75 18.09
C GLN A 89 7.38 2.98 16.57
N ALA A 90 8.19 2.26 15.79
CA ALA A 90 8.13 2.31 14.33
C ALA A 90 6.78 1.81 13.78
N ILE A 91 6.24 0.74 14.36
CA ILE A 91 4.91 0.20 13.99
C ILE A 91 3.81 1.19 14.36
N LYS A 92 3.84 1.78 15.57
CA LYS A 92 2.87 2.82 15.97
C LYS A 92 2.84 4.01 15.01
N TYR A 93 4.01 4.46 14.55
CA TYR A 93 4.08 5.51 13.53
C TYR A 93 3.41 5.14 12.21
N LEU A 94 3.45 3.87 11.80
CA LEU A 94 2.77 3.41 10.59
C LEU A 94 1.25 3.33 10.78
N LEU A 95 0.81 2.89 11.95
CA LEU A 95 -0.61 2.74 12.29
C LEU A 95 -1.30 4.08 12.61
N HIS A 96 -0.50 5.12 12.88
CA HIS A 96 -0.95 6.44 13.37
C HIS A 96 -1.60 6.32 14.75
N GLU A 97 -0.98 5.52 15.61
CA GLU A 97 -1.35 5.28 17.02
C GLU A 97 -0.33 5.90 17.98
#